data_AF-A0A8B6XSM0-F1
#
_entry.id   AF-A0A8B6XSM0-F1
#
_cell.length_a   1.000
_cell.length_b   1.000
_cell.length_c   1.000
_cell.angle_alpha   90.00
_cell.angle_beta   90.00
_cell.angle_gamma   90.00
#
_symmetry.space_group_name_H-M   'P 1'
#
loop_
_entity.id
_entity.type
_entity.pdbx_description
1 polymer ?
#
loop_
_entity_poly.entity_id
_entity_poly.type
_entity_poly.pdbx_seq_one_letter_code
_entity_poly.pdbx_strand_id
1 'polypeptide(L)'
;MEETFCPSCGNKTLLKVSVTIDSDGTVQYHYPKRGRNFNIRGTKFSIPIPKSGRHNTDNVVLCADQHIKTDRLPKRRDKINPLDPDYEARVSPFSINDTTSRAFIVGAHVKNTRGRNPNEAKKKSRKK
;
A
#
# COMPACT_ATOMS: atom_id res chain seq x y z
N MET A 1 14.29 -4.79 -4.09
CA MET A 1 13.52 -4.09 -5.17
C MET A 1 12.23 -3.52 -4.58
N GLU A 2 12.33 -2.57 -3.66
CA GLU A 2 11.14 -1.97 -3.01
C GLU A 2 11.20 -0.43 -2.98
N GLU A 3 12.18 0.16 -3.67
CA GLU A 3 12.30 1.60 -3.77
C GLU A 3 11.20 2.17 -4.65
N THR A 4 10.48 3.15 -4.11
CA THR A 4 9.43 3.86 -4.83
C THR A 4 9.90 5.23 -5.33
N PHE A 5 10.89 5.81 -4.65
CA PHE A 5 11.47 7.11 -4.96
C PHE A 5 12.88 6.94 -5.54
N CYS A 6 13.23 7.76 -6.53
CA CYS A 6 14.57 7.78 -7.09
C CYS A 6 15.58 8.33 -6.08
N PRO A 7 16.71 7.65 -5.82
CA PRO A 7 17.70 8.11 -4.84
C PRO A 7 18.44 9.38 -5.28
N SER A 8 18.55 9.62 -6.59
CA SER A 8 19.23 10.80 -7.12
C SER A 8 18.35 12.06 -7.13
N CYS A 9 17.07 11.94 -7.50
CA CYS A 9 16.17 13.11 -7.65
C CYS A 9 15.02 13.16 -6.65
N GLY A 10 14.84 12.17 -5.78
CA GLY A 10 13.79 12.12 -4.75
C GLY A 10 12.36 11.91 -5.26
N ASN A 11 12.13 11.89 -6.58
CA ASN A 11 10.80 11.78 -7.16
C ASN A 11 10.32 10.32 -7.27
N LYS A 12 8.99 10.13 -7.19
CA LYS A 12 8.34 8.83 -7.38
C LYS A 12 8.16 8.48 -8.86
N THR A 13 9.28 8.33 -9.58
CA THR A 13 9.31 8.15 -11.04
C THR A 13 9.90 6.81 -11.48
N LEU A 14 10.26 5.94 -10.53
CA LEU A 14 10.86 4.65 -10.84
C LEU A 14 9.88 3.72 -11.56
N LEU A 15 10.43 2.98 -12.52
CA LEU A 15 9.72 2.01 -13.35
C LEU A 15 10.43 0.67 -13.25
N LYS A 16 9.64 -0.40 -13.12
CA LYS A 16 10.18 -1.75 -13.14
C LYS A 16 10.55 -2.13 -14.58
N VAL A 17 11.81 -2.52 -14.80
CA VAL A 17 12.35 -2.99 -16.07
C VAL A 17 13.02 -4.34 -15.82
N SER A 18 12.80 -5.31 -16.72
CA SER A 18 13.51 -6.59 -16.67
C SER A 18 14.83 -6.49 -17.41
N VAL A 19 15.85 -7.12 -16.84
CA VAL A 19 17.22 -7.08 -17.33
C VAL A 19 17.71 -8.51 -17.51
N THR A 20 18.34 -8.78 -18.63
CA THR A 20 19.08 -10.01 -18.93
C THR A 20 20.56 -9.69 -18.98
N ILE A 21 21.38 -10.58 -18.41
CA ILE A 21 22.84 -10.47 -18.40
C ILE A 21 23.34 -11.74 -19.05
N ASP A 22 24.01 -11.61 -20.19
CA ASP A 22 24.57 -12.75 -20.92
C ASP A 22 25.91 -13.18 -20.32
N SER A 23 26.40 -14.37 -20.69
CA SER A 23 27.70 -14.91 -20.23
C SER A 23 28.88 -13.98 -20.51
N ASP A 24 28.78 -13.20 -21.57
CA ASP A 24 29.80 -12.26 -22.02
C ASP A 24 29.77 -10.94 -21.23
N GLY A 25 28.85 -10.82 -20.28
CA GLY A 25 28.64 -9.62 -19.47
C GLY A 25 27.79 -8.54 -20.15
N THR A 26 27.23 -8.82 -21.34
CA THR A 26 26.33 -7.88 -22.02
C THR A 26 25.00 -7.78 -21.30
N VAL A 27 24.59 -6.54 -21.01
CA VAL A 27 23.35 -6.25 -20.28
C VAL A 27 22.29 -5.78 -21.26
N GLN A 28 21.18 -6.52 -21.35
CA GLN A 28 20.05 -6.19 -22.20
C GLN A 28 18.85 -5.74 -21.36
N TYR A 29 18.33 -4.54 -21.64
CA TYR A 29 17.18 -3.97 -20.96
C TYR A 29 15.90 -4.20 -21.77
N HIS A 30 14.95 -4.93 -21.19
CA HIS A 30 13.66 -5.16 -21.81
C HIS A 30 12.66 -4.08 -21.38
N TYR A 31 12.61 -2.99 -22.14
CA TYR A 31 11.70 -1.88 -21.86
C TYR A 31 10.29 -2.14 -22.43
N PRO A 32 9.25 -2.27 -21.59
CA PRO A 32 7.93 -2.76 -22.03
C PRO A 32 7.10 -1.73 -22.82
N LYS A 33 7.53 -0.46 -22.91
CA LYS A 33 6.75 0.64 -23.53
C LYS A 33 7.49 1.35 -24.66
N ARG A 34 8.28 0.63 -25.45
CA ARG A 34 8.94 1.22 -26.63
C ARG A 34 7.85 1.79 -27.57
N GLY A 35 7.77 3.12 -27.67
CA GLY A 35 6.80 3.83 -28.53
C GLY A 35 5.49 4.30 -27.87
N ARG A 36 5.29 4.16 -26.54
CA ARG A 36 4.13 4.74 -25.84
C ARG A 36 4.56 5.70 -24.73
N ASN A 37 3.98 6.90 -24.74
CA ASN A 37 4.18 7.88 -23.67
C ASN A 37 3.67 7.35 -22.32
N PHE A 38 4.29 7.83 -21.25
CA PHE A 38 3.81 7.53 -19.89
C PHE A 38 2.42 8.10 -19.67
N ASN A 39 1.57 7.34 -18.95
CA ASN A 39 0.26 7.82 -18.57
C ASN A 39 0.40 8.78 -17.38
N ILE A 40 0.07 10.05 -17.59
CA ILE A 40 0.15 11.13 -16.59
C ILE A 40 -1.20 11.28 -15.84
N ARG A 41 -2.22 10.50 -16.18
CA ARG A 41 -3.54 10.61 -15.52
C ARG A 41 -3.43 10.28 -14.03
N GLY A 42 -3.97 11.17 -13.21
CA GLY A 42 -4.02 11.02 -11.75
C GLY A 42 -2.75 11.39 -10.99
N THR A 43 -1.71 11.90 -11.67
CA THR A 43 -0.50 12.39 -10.99
C THR A 43 -0.72 13.79 -10.38
N LYS A 44 -1.57 14.62 -11.00
CA LYS A 44 -1.94 15.95 -10.50
C LYS A 44 -3.31 15.92 -9.83
N PHE A 45 -3.35 16.21 -8.54
CA PHE A 45 -4.57 16.29 -7.72
C PHE A 45 -4.34 17.27 -6.56
N SER A 46 -5.43 17.75 -5.94
CA SER A 46 -5.34 18.62 -4.77
C SER A 46 -4.88 17.83 -3.55
N ILE A 47 -3.80 18.30 -2.92
CA ILE A 47 -3.26 17.71 -1.70
C ILE A 47 -3.94 18.38 -0.50
N PRO A 48 -4.37 17.62 0.52
CA PRO A 48 -4.95 18.20 1.74
C PRO A 48 -3.92 19.03 2.51
N ILE A 49 -4.42 19.97 3.31
CA ILE A 49 -3.59 20.79 4.20
C ILE A 49 -2.81 19.86 5.14
N PRO A 50 -1.49 20.07 5.34
CA PRO A 50 -0.70 19.27 6.25
C PRO A 50 -1.25 19.42 7.67
N LYS A 51 -1.62 18.28 8.28
CA LYS A 51 -2.12 18.22 9.66
C LYS A 51 -1.15 17.42 10.52
N SER A 52 -0.92 17.90 11.74
CA SER A 52 -0.19 17.16 12.76
C SER A 52 -1.13 16.33 13.63
N GLY A 53 -0.57 15.41 14.42
CA GLY A 53 -1.29 14.62 15.40
C GLY A 53 -1.32 13.11 15.13
N ARG A 54 -1.62 12.35 16.18
CA ARG A 54 -1.59 10.87 16.18
C ARG A 54 -2.64 10.23 15.26
N HIS A 55 -3.74 10.94 15.00
CA HIS A 55 -4.88 10.43 14.24
C HIS A 55 -5.07 11.09 12.87
N ASN A 56 -4.01 11.69 12.30
CA ASN A 56 -4.13 12.25 10.96
C ASN A 56 -4.51 11.16 9.94
N THR A 57 -5.63 11.35 9.25
CA THR A 57 -6.18 10.43 8.24
C THR A 57 -5.48 10.57 6.89
N ASP A 58 -4.88 11.74 6.65
CA ASP A 58 -4.38 12.15 5.35
C ASP A 58 -2.91 11.75 5.23
N ASN A 59 -2.68 10.53 4.74
CA ASN A 59 -1.34 9.92 4.63
C ASN A 59 -0.90 9.88 3.16
N VAL A 60 -0.71 11.04 2.56
CA VAL A 60 -0.05 11.17 1.24
C VAL A 60 1.46 11.12 1.48
N VAL A 61 2.15 10.16 0.86
CA VAL A 61 3.60 10.01 0.94
C VAL A 61 4.21 10.70 -0.29
N LEU A 62 4.96 11.78 -0.06
CA LEU A 62 5.58 12.63 -1.07
C LEU A 62 7.08 12.40 -1.21
N CYS A 63 7.74 11.97 -0.13
CA CYS A 63 9.19 11.75 -0.06
C CYS A 63 9.50 10.40 0.62
N ALA A 64 10.71 9.89 0.40
CA ALA A 64 11.15 8.60 0.94
C ALA A 64 11.34 8.60 2.46
N ASP A 65 11.80 9.73 3.00
CA ASP A 65 12.11 10.01 4.40
C ASP A 65 10.92 10.59 5.17
N GLN A 66 9.75 10.73 4.54
CA GLN A 66 8.57 11.27 5.21
C GLN A 66 8.16 10.38 6.39
N HIS A 67 8.07 10.96 7.59
CA HIS A 67 7.65 10.24 8.78
C HIS A 67 6.17 9.83 8.68
N ILE A 68 5.94 8.52 8.49
CA ILE A 68 4.59 7.95 8.44
C ILE A 68 4.22 7.50 9.85
N LYS A 69 3.02 7.86 10.30
CA LYS A 69 2.48 7.37 11.57
C LYS A 69 2.38 5.84 11.57
N THR A 70 2.60 5.24 12.73
CA THR A 70 2.46 3.80 12.90
C THR A 70 1.03 3.44 13.35
N ASP A 71 0.13 3.21 12.39
CA ASP A 71 -1.18 2.61 12.68
C ASP A 71 -0.99 1.09 12.85
N ARG A 72 -0.65 0.65 14.06
CA ARG A 72 -0.45 -0.77 14.36
C ARG A 72 -1.75 -1.43 14.77
N LEU A 73 -2.05 -2.55 14.14
CA LEU A 73 -3.06 -3.49 14.59
C LEU A 73 -2.52 -4.31 15.77
N PRO A 74 -3.41 -4.90 16.60
CA PRO A 74 -2.97 -5.75 17.71
C PRO A 74 -2.11 -6.92 17.22
N LYS A 75 -1.20 -7.36 18.09
CA LYS A 75 -0.24 -8.46 17.80
C LYS A 75 -0.93 -9.81 17.62
N ARG A 76 -1.99 -10.08 18.39
CA ARG A 76 -2.83 -11.27 18.22
C ARG A 76 -3.82 -11.02 17.09
N ARG A 77 -3.49 -11.47 15.89
CA ARG A 77 -4.48 -11.70 14.85
C ARG A 77 -4.66 -13.19 14.73
N ASP A 78 -5.90 -13.63 14.83
CA ASP A 78 -6.23 -15.03 14.61
C ASP A 78 -6.12 -15.32 13.12
N LYS A 79 -4.98 -15.88 12.73
CA LYS A 79 -4.82 -16.52 11.43
C LYS A 79 -5.09 -17.99 11.63
N ILE A 80 -5.97 -18.53 10.81
CA ILE A 80 -6.31 -19.94 10.84
C ILE A 80 -5.50 -20.63 9.76
N ASN A 81 -4.75 -21.64 10.18
CA ASN A 81 -4.16 -22.61 9.29
C ASN A 81 -4.90 -23.93 9.48
N PRO A 82 -5.66 -24.39 8.48
CA PRO A 82 -6.36 -25.68 8.54
C PRO A 82 -5.41 -26.89 8.66
N LEU A 83 -4.12 -26.71 8.34
CA LEU A 83 -3.10 -27.76 8.42
C LEU A 83 -2.34 -27.76 9.77
N ASP A 84 -2.68 -26.85 10.70
CA ASP A 84 -2.07 -26.89 12.03
C ASP A 84 -2.67 -28.05 12.84
N PRO A 85 -1.86 -28.81 13.60
CA PRO A 85 -2.34 -29.92 14.41
C PRO A 85 -3.36 -29.48 15.47
N ASP A 86 -3.28 -28.23 15.92
CA ASP A 86 -4.19 -27.64 16.92
C ASP A 86 -5.50 -27.11 16.30
N TYR A 87 -5.74 -27.29 15.00
CA TYR A 87 -6.95 -26.81 14.33
C TYR A 87 -8.21 -27.52 14.82
N GLU A 88 -8.15 -28.84 15.04
CA GLU A 88 -9.29 -29.65 15.50
C GLU A 88 -9.73 -29.30 16.92
N ALA A 89 -8.79 -28.85 17.76
CA ALA A 89 -9.05 -28.48 19.15
C ALA A 89 -9.63 -27.06 19.32
N ARG A 90 -9.84 -26.30 18.23
CA ARG A 90 -10.41 -24.95 18.29
C ARG A 90 -11.91 -24.96 18.53
N VAL A 91 -12.39 -23.89 19.16
CA VAL A 91 -13.82 -23.64 19.39
C VAL A 91 -14.58 -23.27 18.12
N SER A 92 -13.93 -22.60 17.17
CA SER A 92 -14.54 -22.15 15.92
C SER A 92 -13.60 -22.37 14.73
N PRO A 93 -14.13 -22.82 13.58
CA PRO A 93 -13.36 -22.96 12.35
C PRO A 93 -13.03 -21.62 11.68
N PHE A 94 -13.61 -20.50 12.15
CA PHE A 94 -13.41 -19.17 11.59
C PHE A 94 -12.56 -18.26 12.47
N SER A 95 -11.81 -17.36 11.84
CA SER A 95 -10.90 -16.43 12.55
C SER A 95 -11.70 -15.44 13.39
N ILE A 96 -11.31 -15.25 14.65
CA ILE A 96 -11.93 -14.24 15.50
C ILE A 96 -11.42 -12.86 15.09
N ASN A 97 -12.35 -11.97 14.77
CA ASN A 97 -12.03 -10.58 14.45
C ASN A 97 -11.98 -9.74 15.73
N ASP A 98 -11.01 -8.84 15.80
CA ASP A 98 -10.91 -7.85 16.87
C ASP A 98 -11.96 -6.75 16.68
N THR A 99 -12.90 -6.64 17.63
CA THR A 99 -13.98 -5.65 17.64
C THR A 99 -13.86 -4.63 18.77
N THR A 100 -12.95 -4.85 19.73
CA THR A 100 -12.91 -4.08 20.99
C THR A 100 -11.67 -3.21 21.12
N SER A 101 -10.58 -3.50 20.39
CA SER A 101 -9.35 -2.73 20.56
C SER A 101 -9.46 -1.29 20.08
N ARG A 102 -8.57 -0.44 20.60
CA ARG A 102 -8.40 0.94 20.11
C ARG A 102 -8.09 0.99 18.61
N ALA A 103 -7.38 0.00 18.07
CA ALA A 103 -7.05 -0.04 16.64
C ALA A 103 -8.29 -0.29 15.77
N PHE A 104 -9.24 -1.09 16.28
CA PHE A 104 -10.54 -1.27 15.64
C PHE A 104 -11.35 0.03 15.63
N ILE A 105 -11.47 0.69 16.79
CA ILE A 105 -12.22 1.96 16.95
C ILE A 105 -11.66 3.07 16.05
N VAL A 106 -10.33 3.19 15.94
CA VAL A 106 -9.67 4.19 15.08
C VAL A 106 -9.75 3.84 13.58
N GLY A 107 -10.25 2.66 13.23
CA GLY A 107 -10.40 2.23 11.83
C GLY A 107 -9.08 1.77 11.19
N ALA A 108 -8.04 1.47 11.96
CA ALA A 108 -6.76 0.98 11.44
C ALA A 108 -6.87 -0.38 10.72
N HIS A 109 -7.98 -1.11 10.94
CA HIS A 109 -8.28 -2.37 10.27
C HIS A 109 -8.77 -2.17 8.83
N VAL A 110 -9.26 -0.98 8.48
CA VAL A 110 -9.79 -0.68 7.16
C VAL A 110 -8.62 -0.50 6.18
N LYS A 111 -8.43 -1.49 5.30
CA LYS A 111 -7.48 -1.37 4.19
C LYS A 111 -8.02 -0.35 3.20
N ASN A 112 -7.45 0.85 3.21
CA ASN A 112 -7.68 1.82 2.15
C ASN A 112 -7.18 1.22 0.83
N THR A 113 -8.09 0.99 -0.12
CA THR A 113 -7.80 0.56 -1.48
C THR A 113 -7.12 1.70 -2.25
N ARG A 114 -5.85 1.92 -1.96
CA ARG A 114 -5.00 2.89 -2.65
C ARG A 114 -4.58 2.31 -4.01
N GLY A 115 -5.44 2.49 -5.00
CA GLY A 115 -5.14 2.09 -6.38
C GLY A 115 -5.95 2.82 -7.44
N ARG A 116 -6.91 3.66 -7.05
CA ARG A 116 -7.71 4.44 -7.99
C ARG A 116 -7.12 5.83 -8.17
N ASN A 117 -7.34 6.37 -9.36
CA ASN A 117 -7.02 7.75 -9.67
C ASN A 117 -7.85 8.66 -8.72
N PRO A 118 -7.23 9.57 -7.96
CA PRO A 118 -7.95 10.47 -7.05
C PRO A 118 -8.96 11.38 -7.75
N ASN A 119 -8.77 11.64 -9.05
CA ASN A 119 -9.67 12.45 -9.87
C ASN A 119 -10.85 11.65 -10.45
N GLU A 120 -10.92 10.34 -10.19
CA GLU A 120 -11.99 9.49 -10.70
C GLU A 120 -13.28 9.64 -9.88
N ALA A 121 -14.41 9.77 -10.58
CA ALA A 121 -15.71 9.88 -9.94
C ALA A 121 -16.04 8.61 -9.13
N LYS A 122 -16.44 8.78 -7.87
CA LYS A 122 -16.87 7.67 -7.00
C LYS A 122 -18.38 7.52 -7.08
N LYS A 123 -18.85 6.26 -7.16
CA LYS A 123 -20.27 5.96 -6.97
C LYS A 123 -20.71 6.46 -5.59
N LYS A 124 -21.84 7.16 -5.52
CA LYS A 124 -22.45 7.57 -4.25
C LYS A 124 -22.83 6.32 -3.46
N SER A 125 -22.05 5.95 -2.46
CA SER A 125 -22.51 5.05 -1.41
C SER A 125 -23.29 5.87 -0.39
N ARG A 126 -24.35 5.28 0.18
CA ARG A 126 -25.01 5.87 1.36
C ARG A 126 -23.97 5.92 2.47
N LYS A 127 -23.42 7.11 2.77
CA LYS A 127 -22.78 7.34 4.06
C LYS A 127 -23.90 7.32 5.11
N LYS A 128 -23.83 6.37 6.04
CA LYS A 128 -24.50 6.50 7.34
C LYS A 128 -23.61 7.36 8.23
#